data_AF-A0A381A3S3-F1
#
_entry.id   AF-A0A381A3S3-F1
#
_cell.length_a   1.000
_cell.length_b   1.000
_cell.length_c   1.000
_cell.angle_alpha   90.00
_cell.angle_beta   90.00
_cell.angle_gamma   90.00
#
_symmetry.space_group_name_H-M   'P 1'
#
loop_
_entity.id
_entity.type
_entity.pdbx_description
1 polymer ?
#
loop_
_entity_poly.entity_id
_entity_poly.type
_entity_poly.pdbx_seq_one_letter_code
_entity_poly.pdbx_strand_id
1 'polypeptide(L)'
;MANIWDTRQQQPFPVVKDEKVQVGTTPVGSFAPNGYGLYDMAGNVWQWTADWYRADAFRIQAQYREPPLDPAGPADSFDPDDGNVPAAAPKRVTRGGSFLCSDTYCISYRASARRGTDPLNPMSHLGFRTVMTPEQWKLAQARQGRVASR
;
A
#
# COMPACT_ATOMS: atom_id res chain seq x y z
N MET A 1 -17.10 9.81 -9.61
CA MET A 1 -17.83 10.68 -8.66
C MET A 1 -17.90 9.93 -7.35
N ALA A 2 -17.45 10.51 -6.24
CA ALA A 2 -17.32 9.84 -4.95
C ALA A 2 -17.97 10.68 -3.84
N ASN A 3 -18.42 10.01 -2.79
CA ASN A 3 -19.26 10.57 -1.73
C ASN A 3 -18.40 10.82 -0.48
N ILE A 4 -18.47 12.08 -0.01
CA ILE A 4 -17.62 12.64 1.03
C ILE A 4 -18.29 12.66 2.43
N TRP A 5 -17.53 12.41 3.49
CA TRP A 5 -17.87 12.65 4.91
C TRP A 5 -18.11 14.14 5.24
N ASP A 6 -19.34 14.51 5.60
CA ASP A 6 -19.70 15.85 6.11
C ASP A 6 -19.76 15.85 7.65
N THR A 7 -18.79 16.50 8.29
CA THR A 7 -18.67 16.61 9.76
C THR A 7 -19.77 17.46 10.40
N ARG A 8 -20.66 18.09 9.61
CA ARG A 8 -21.78 18.89 10.13
C ARG A 8 -22.99 18.05 10.54
N GLN A 9 -23.00 16.74 10.30
CA GLN A 9 -24.12 15.85 10.65
C GLN A 9 -23.80 14.98 11.87
N GLN A 10 -24.58 15.11 12.94
CA GLN A 10 -24.50 14.27 14.15
C GLN A 10 -25.24 12.93 13.93
N GLN A 11 -24.59 11.95 13.32
CA GLN A 11 -25.11 10.59 13.18
C GLN A 11 -23.99 9.58 13.51
N PRO A 12 -24.28 8.44 14.17
CA PRO A 12 -23.28 7.40 14.43
C PRO A 12 -22.79 6.77 13.13
N PHE A 13 -21.50 6.47 13.08
CA PHE A 13 -20.84 5.89 11.91
C PHE A 13 -21.48 4.53 11.52
N PRO A 14 -21.65 4.23 10.21
CA PRO A 14 -21.51 5.10 9.03
C PRO A 14 -22.81 5.87 8.69
N VAL A 15 -22.66 7.14 8.33
CA VAL A 15 -23.77 8.12 8.15
C VAL A 15 -24.40 8.07 6.75
N VAL A 16 -23.83 7.30 5.82
CA VAL A 16 -24.37 7.15 4.46
C VAL A 16 -24.87 5.73 4.28
N LYS A 17 -26.16 5.57 4.01
CA LYS A 17 -26.71 4.38 3.34
C LYS A 17 -26.41 4.48 1.85
N ASP A 18 -25.15 4.52 1.48
CA ASP A 18 -24.76 4.26 0.11
C ASP A 18 -24.52 2.76 -0.01
N GLU A 19 -25.28 2.10 -0.90
CA GLU A 19 -25.09 0.68 -1.26
C GLU A 19 -23.66 0.36 -1.76
N LYS A 20 -22.81 1.38 -1.96
CA LYS A 20 -21.45 1.28 -2.48
C LYS A 20 -20.36 1.28 -1.40
N VAL A 21 -20.70 1.41 -0.12
CA VAL A 21 -19.72 1.32 0.97
C VAL A 21 -19.58 -0.13 1.39
N GLN A 22 -18.51 -0.78 0.93
CA GLN A 22 -18.18 -2.13 1.39
C GLN A 22 -17.54 -2.04 2.77
N VAL A 23 -18.20 -2.60 3.78
CA VAL A 23 -17.66 -2.67 5.13
C VAL A 23 -16.63 -3.79 5.20
N GLY A 24 -15.40 -3.45 5.58
CA GLY A 24 -14.32 -4.42 5.74
C GLY A 24 -13.65 -4.81 4.42
N THR A 25 -12.94 -5.93 4.45
CA THR A 25 -12.23 -6.45 3.29
C THR A 25 -13.17 -7.19 2.33
N THR A 26 -12.77 -7.23 1.06
CA THR A 26 -13.38 -8.11 0.05
C THR A 26 -12.42 -9.25 -0.31
N PRO A 27 -12.93 -10.40 -0.80
CA PRO A 27 -12.07 -11.40 -1.42
C PRO A 27 -11.17 -10.77 -2.49
N VAL A 28 -9.91 -11.20 -2.54
CA VAL A 28 -8.98 -10.72 -3.57
C VAL A 28 -9.52 -11.05 -4.95
N GLY A 29 -9.50 -10.07 -5.85
CA GLY A 29 -10.01 -10.23 -7.22
C GLY A 29 -11.52 -10.08 -7.37
N SER A 30 -12.21 -9.53 -6.35
CA SER A 30 -13.65 -9.19 -6.46
C SER A 30 -13.93 -8.12 -7.51
N PHE A 31 -12.92 -7.30 -7.84
CA PHE A 31 -13.00 -6.24 -8.85
C PHE A 31 -12.12 -6.55 -10.06
N ALA A 32 -12.30 -5.81 -11.15
CA ALA A 32 -11.53 -6.00 -12.37
C ALA A 32 -10.02 -5.74 -12.15
N PRO A 33 -9.13 -6.51 -12.81
CA PRO A 33 -7.70 -6.24 -12.77
C PRO A 33 -7.34 -4.97 -13.54
N ASN A 34 -6.18 -4.39 -13.24
CA ASN A 34 -5.60 -3.34 -14.07
C ASN A 34 -5.00 -3.91 -15.38
N GLY A 35 -4.45 -3.05 -16.24
CA GLY A 35 -3.84 -3.45 -17.53
C GLY A 35 -2.64 -4.41 -17.43
N TYR A 36 -2.12 -4.68 -16.23
CA TYR A 36 -1.08 -5.66 -15.95
C TYR A 36 -1.62 -6.98 -15.36
N GLY A 37 -2.94 -7.13 -15.26
CA GLY A 37 -3.56 -8.29 -14.62
C GLY A 37 -3.51 -8.27 -13.08
N LEU A 38 -3.19 -7.12 -12.47
CA LEU A 38 -3.10 -7.00 -11.01
C LEU A 38 -4.44 -6.56 -10.41
N TYR A 39 -4.87 -7.28 -9.38
CA TYR A 39 -6.07 -7.00 -8.61
C TYR A 39 -5.77 -6.17 -7.36
N ASP A 40 -6.77 -5.40 -6.90
CA ASP A 40 -6.78 -4.72 -5.60
C ASP A 40 -5.51 -3.88 -5.34
N MET A 41 -5.03 -3.18 -6.37
CA MET A 41 -3.89 -2.27 -6.26
C MET A 41 -4.29 -0.93 -5.59
N ALA A 42 -5.59 -0.63 -5.57
CA ALA A 42 -6.18 0.55 -4.94
C ALA A 42 -7.36 0.11 -4.06
N GLY A 43 -7.26 0.32 -2.76
CA GLY A 43 -8.26 -0.10 -1.77
C GLY A 43 -8.05 -1.52 -1.25
N ASN A 44 -9.12 -2.11 -0.71
CA ASN A 44 -9.12 -3.34 0.09
C ASN A 44 -8.20 -3.23 1.32
N VAL A 45 -6.90 -3.51 1.19
CA VAL A 45 -5.93 -3.35 2.27
C VAL A 45 -4.70 -2.59 1.79
N TRP A 46 -4.11 -1.82 2.70
CA TRP A 46 -2.78 -1.28 2.52
C TRP A 46 -1.81 -2.44 2.31
N GLN A 47 -0.77 -2.21 1.51
CA GLN A 47 0.20 -3.26 1.18
C GLN A 47 1.61 -2.80 1.56
N TRP A 48 2.27 -3.61 2.38
CA TRP A 48 3.68 -3.44 2.70
C TRP A 48 4.56 -3.51 1.46
N THR A 49 5.65 -2.74 1.50
CA THR A 49 6.74 -2.80 0.53
C THR A 49 8.07 -2.94 1.28
N ALA A 50 9.12 -3.37 0.59
CA ALA A 50 10.42 -3.60 1.21
C ALA A 50 11.11 -2.30 1.65
N ASP A 51 10.80 -1.18 1.01
CA ASP A 51 11.47 0.12 1.21
C ASP A 51 11.29 0.68 2.62
N TRP A 52 12.34 1.31 3.15
CA TRP A 52 12.21 2.23 4.27
C TRP A 52 11.51 3.53 3.85
N TYR A 53 10.68 4.07 4.73
CA TYR A 53 9.97 5.31 4.46
C TYR A 53 10.83 6.52 4.82
N ARG A 54 11.19 7.29 3.79
CA ARG A 54 11.60 8.69 3.96
C ARG A 54 10.58 9.64 3.34
N ALA A 55 10.18 10.68 4.06
CA ALA A 55 9.34 11.76 3.56
C ALA A 55 10.01 12.52 2.40
N ASP A 56 11.35 12.59 2.42
CA ASP A 56 12.16 13.28 1.42
C ASP A 56 12.75 12.36 0.32
N ALA A 57 12.38 11.08 0.26
CA ALA A 57 12.94 10.10 -0.68
C ALA A 57 12.93 10.60 -2.14
N PHE A 58 11.77 11.06 -2.63
CA PHE A 58 11.64 11.52 -4.00
C PHE A 58 12.29 12.88 -4.25
N ARG A 59 12.42 13.73 -3.21
CA ARG A 59 13.18 14.99 -3.30
C ARG A 59 14.67 14.71 -3.50
N ILE A 60 15.21 13.71 -2.80
CA ILE A 60 16.60 13.24 -2.99
C ILE A 60 16.76 12.63 -4.38
N GLN A 61 15.87 11.73 -4.78
CA GLN A 61 15.95 11.07 -6.09
C GLN A 61 15.84 12.06 -7.26
N ALA A 62 15.07 13.14 -7.12
CA ALA A 62 14.97 14.19 -8.14
C ALA A 62 16.28 14.95 -8.39
N GLN A 63 17.28 14.83 -7.51
CA GLN A 63 18.61 15.43 -7.70
C GLN A 63 19.53 14.57 -8.56
N TYR A 64 19.14 13.33 -8.87
CA TYR A 64 19.97 12.44 -9.69
C TYR A 64 19.95 12.92 -11.14
N ARG A 65 21.10 12.85 -11.81
CA ARG A 65 21.21 13.21 -13.24
C ARG A 65 20.34 12.31 -14.11
N GLU A 66 20.22 11.05 -13.73
CA GLU A 66 19.39 10.05 -14.39
C GLU A 66 18.56 9.29 -13.35
N PRO A 67 17.34 8.84 -13.68
CA PRO A 67 16.55 7.99 -12.79
C PRO A 67 17.34 6.71 -12.43
N PRO A 68 17.35 6.31 -11.14
CA PRO A 68 18.03 5.10 -10.73
C PRO A 68 17.36 3.88 -11.38
N LEU A 69 18.18 2.96 -11.89
CA LEU A 69 17.73 1.64 -12.32
C LEU A 69 17.48 0.77 -11.07
N ASP A 70 16.27 0.25 -10.94
CA ASP A 70 15.83 -0.62 -9.82
C ASP A 70 16.20 -0.11 -8.42
N PRO A 71 15.71 1.07 -7.99
CA PRO A 71 16.02 1.61 -6.68
C PRO A 71 15.48 0.70 -5.56
N ALA A 72 16.36 0.28 -4.66
CA ALA A 72 15.99 -0.55 -3.49
C ALA A 72 15.38 0.27 -2.32
N GLY A 73 15.12 1.55 -2.55
CA GLY A 73 14.73 2.51 -1.51
C GLY A 73 15.91 2.99 -0.65
N PRO A 74 15.65 3.90 0.31
CA PRO A 74 16.65 4.39 1.23
C PRO A 74 17.07 3.33 2.27
N ALA A 75 18.25 3.51 2.87
CA ALA A 75 18.78 2.59 3.89
C ALA A 75 18.11 2.75 5.27
N ASP A 76 17.44 3.88 5.50
CA ASP A 76 16.87 4.28 6.79
C ASP A 76 15.51 4.99 6.63
N SER A 77 14.88 5.29 7.76
CA SER A 77 13.60 5.99 7.87
C SER A 77 13.80 7.46 8.23
N PHE A 78 12.97 8.35 7.67
CA PHE A 78 12.97 9.77 8.00
C PHE A 78 11.59 10.37 7.77
N ASP A 79 10.92 10.80 8.84
CA ASP A 79 9.58 11.39 8.78
C ASP A 79 9.42 12.48 9.85
N PRO A 80 9.85 13.72 9.57
CA PRO A 80 9.75 14.82 10.51
C PRO A 80 8.31 15.33 10.73
N ASP A 81 7.38 14.94 9.85
CA ASP A 81 6.00 15.41 9.87
C ASP A 81 5.13 14.60 10.86
N ASP A 82 5.63 13.47 11.37
CA ASP A 82 4.96 12.70 12.42
C ASP A 82 5.39 13.21 13.80
N GLY A 83 4.77 14.31 14.23
CA GLY A 83 5.13 15.04 15.44
C GLY A 83 4.99 14.28 16.77
N ASN A 84 4.51 13.03 16.76
CA ASN A 84 4.38 12.20 17.95
C ASN A 84 5.51 11.19 18.14
N VAL A 85 6.44 11.09 17.17
CA VAL A 85 7.56 10.15 17.21
C VAL A 85 8.86 10.82 16.74
N PRO A 86 10.04 10.31 17.11
CA PRO A 86 11.29 10.80 16.56
C PRO A 86 11.31 10.72 15.04
N ALA A 87 11.88 11.73 14.36
CA ALA A 87 11.92 11.76 12.89
C ALA A 87 12.61 10.53 12.28
N ALA A 88 13.56 9.92 12.99
CA ALA A 88 14.26 8.70 12.56
C ALA A 88 13.58 7.39 13.01
N ALA A 89 12.37 7.45 13.58
CA ALA A 89 11.64 6.25 13.99
C ALA A 89 11.46 5.31 12.80
N PRO A 90 11.64 3.98 13.00
CA PRO A 90 11.60 3.02 11.90
C PRO A 90 10.20 2.97 11.29
N LYS A 91 10.11 3.23 9.99
CA LYS A 91 8.87 3.13 9.22
C LYS A 91 9.12 2.48 7.88
N ARG A 92 8.33 1.49 7.50
CA ARG A 92 8.35 0.90 6.16
C ARG A 92 7.27 1.56 5.30
N VAL A 93 7.50 1.57 3.99
CA VAL A 93 6.54 2.15 3.04
C VAL A 93 5.33 1.22 2.90
N THR A 94 4.14 1.81 2.99
CA THR A 94 2.85 1.18 2.62
C THR A 94 2.21 1.91 1.45
N ARG A 95 1.51 1.16 0.59
CA ARG A 95 0.87 1.66 -0.64
C ARG A 95 -0.55 1.13 -0.80
N GLY A 96 -1.33 1.77 -1.66
CA GLY A 96 -2.62 1.27 -2.16
C GLY A 96 -3.85 1.74 -1.41
N GLY A 97 -3.75 2.23 -0.17
CA GLY A 97 -4.93 2.55 0.64
C GLY A 97 -5.68 1.30 1.10
N SER A 98 -6.80 1.47 1.81
CA SER A 98 -7.63 0.36 2.30
C SER A 98 -9.11 0.65 2.15
N PHE A 99 -9.96 -0.30 2.56
CA PHE A 99 -11.41 -0.15 2.65
C PHE A 99 -11.87 1.00 3.57
N LEU A 100 -10.96 1.57 4.36
CA LEU A 100 -11.26 2.77 5.16
C LEU A 100 -11.12 4.06 4.33
N CYS A 101 -10.27 4.08 3.29
CA CYS A 101 -9.98 5.31 2.55
C CYS A 101 -11.23 5.98 1.94
N SER A 102 -11.30 7.30 2.02
CA SER A 102 -12.36 8.13 1.43
C SER A 102 -11.75 9.44 0.92
N ASP A 103 -12.41 10.02 -0.07
CA ASP A 103 -12.09 11.32 -0.67
C ASP A 103 -12.10 12.51 0.29
N THR A 104 -12.70 12.41 1.47
CA THR A 104 -12.64 13.48 2.47
C THR A 104 -11.41 13.53 3.32
N TYR A 105 -10.90 12.36 3.71
CA TYR A 105 -9.94 12.29 4.79
C TYR A 105 -8.70 11.49 4.40
N CYS A 106 -8.84 10.53 3.48
CA CYS A 106 -7.74 9.67 3.07
C CYS A 106 -7.86 9.27 1.60
N ILE A 107 -7.32 10.12 0.72
CA ILE A 107 -7.18 9.87 -0.72
C ILE A 107 -5.94 9.02 -1.05
N SER A 108 -5.57 8.10 -0.16
CA SER A 108 -4.37 7.29 -0.33
C SER A 108 -4.56 6.03 -1.18
N TYR A 109 -5.77 5.82 -1.72
CA TYR A 109 -6.01 4.84 -2.78
C TYR A 109 -5.38 5.23 -4.13
N ARG A 110 -4.87 6.46 -4.27
CA ARG A 110 -4.17 6.91 -5.47
C ARG A 110 -2.84 6.15 -5.64
N ALA A 111 -2.52 5.76 -6.87
CA ALA A 111 -1.34 4.97 -7.17
C ALA A 111 -0.01 5.65 -6.74
N SER A 112 0.02 6.99 -6.67
CA SER A 112 1.18 7.76 -6.22
C SER A 112 1.30 7.90 -4.70
N ALA A 113 0.23 7.62 -3.93
CA ALA A 113 0.21 7.80 -2.49
C ALA A 113 1.06 6.76 -1.77
N ARG A 114 1.84 7.19 -0.77
CA ARG A 114 2.62 6.36 0.15
C ARG A 114 2.42 6.87 1.57
N ARG A 115 2.53 5.96 2.53
CA ARG A 115 2.63 6.29 3.96
C ARG A 115 3.79 5.55 4.58
N GLY A 116 4.32 6.13 5.67
CA GLY A 116 5.23 5.45 6.57
C GLY A 116 4.42 4.77 7.65
N THR A 117 4.74 3.52 7.93
CA THR A 117 4.06 2.74 8.96
C THR A 117 5.10 2.01 9.80
N ASP A 118 4.91 2.02 11.12
CA ASP A 118 5.75 1.27 12.06
C ASP A 118 5.75 -0.23 11.68
N PRO A 119 6.92 -0.84 11.41
CA PRO A 119 7.00 -2.23 10.97
C PRO A 119 6.52 -3.25 12.01
N LEU A 120 6.39 -2.86 13.28
CA LEU A 120 5.93 -3.72 14.37
C LEU A 120 4.45 -3.53 14.68
N ASN A 121 3.76 -2.60 14.02
CA ASN A 121 2.35 -2.30 14.29
C ASN A 121 1.40 -3.13 13.41
N PRO A 122 0.60 -4.05 13.98
CA PRO A 122 -0.43 -4.76 13.24
C PRO A 122 -1.66 -3.86 13.04
N MET A 123 -2.25 -3.88 11.85
CA MET A 123 -3.49 -3.17 11.56
C MET A 123 -4.45 -4.06 10.79
N SER A 124 -5.74 -4.01 11.11
CA SER A 124 -6.80 -4.83 10.48
C SER A 124 -7.00 -4.56 8.99
N HIS A 125 -6.40 -3.48 8.47
CA HIS A 125 -6.52 -3.01 7.09
C HIS A 125 -5.19 -3.01 6.34
N LEU A 126 -4.19 -3.73 6.85
CA LEU A 126 -2.83 -3.80 6.30
C LEU A 126 -2.44 -5.25 6.02
N GLY A 127 -2.04 -5.52 4.80
CA GLY A 127 -1.53 -6.81 4.34
C GLY A 127 -0.28 -6.62 3.47
N PHE A 128 -0.04 -7.57 2.57
CA PHE A 128 1.08 -7.54 1.63
C PHE A 128 0.78 -8.41 0.41
N ARG A 129 1.58 -8.23 -0.64
CA ARG A 129 1.70 -9.17 -1.76
C ARG A 129 3.16 -9.51 -1.96
N THR A 130 3.43 -10.71 -2.47
CA THR A 130 4.79 -11.14 -2.77
C THR A 130 5.18 -10.80 -4.19
N VAL A 131 6.47 -10.61 -4.41
CA VAL A 131 7.08 -10.45 -5.73
C VAL A 131 8.26 -11.39 -5.84
N MET A 132 8.64 -11.71 -7.07
CA MET A 132 9.82 -12.53 -7.34
C MET A 132 10.44 -12.13 -8.67
N THR A 133 11.74 -12.34 -8.81
CA THR A 133 12.43 -12.14 -10.09
C THR A 133 12.03 -13.24 -11.08
N PRO A 134 12.21 -13.01 -12.40
CA PRO A 134 11.99 -14.04 -13.40
C PRO A 134 12.79 -15.32 -13.16
N GLU A 135 14.01 -15.21 -12.63
CA GLU A 135 14.89 -16.34 -12.29
C GLU A 135 14.33 -17.12 -11.10
N GLN A 136 13.88 -16.42 -10.06
CA GLN A 136 13.23 -17.04 -8.90
C GLN A 136 11.96 -17.80 -9.32
N TRP A 137 11.17 -17.24 -10.24
CA TRP A 137 9.99 -17.90 -10.80
C TRP A 137 10.35 -19.18 -11.57
N LYS A 138 11.34 -19.11 -12.47
CA LYS A 138 11.83 -20.28 -13.22
C LYS A 138 12.29 -21.40 -12.27
N LEU A 139 13.03 -21.05 -11.21
CA LEU A 139 13.48 -22.00 -10.19
C LEU A 139 12.31 -22.60 -9.41
N ALA A 140 11.30 -21.81 -9.05
CA ALA A 140 10.11 -22.29 -8.36
C ALA A 140 9.31 -23.29 -9.23
N GLN A 141 9.12 -22.99 -10.51
CA GLN A 141 8.44 -23.88 -11.46
C GLN A 141 9.19 -25.20 -11.64
N ALA A 142 10.52 -25.15 -11.78
CA ALA A 142 11.35 -26.36 -11.88
C ALA A 142 11.27 -27.25 -10.63
N ARG A 143 11.07 -26.67 -9.44
CA ARG A 143 10.86 -27.41 -8.19
C ARG A 143 9.48 -28.07 -8.13
N GLN A 144 8.42 -27.37 -8.55
CA GLN A 144 7.06 -27.94 -8.57
C GLN A 144 6.95 -29.12 -9.54
N GLY A 145 7.61 -29.04 -10.71
CA GLY A 145 7.66 -30.15 -11.67
C GLY A 145 8.40 -31.41 -11.17
N ARG A 146 9.22 -31.30 -10.12
CA ARG A 146 9.92 -32.44 -9.48
C ARG A 146 9.12 -33.11 -8.36
N VAL A 147 8.08 -32.45 -7.84
CA VAL A 147 7.25 -33.00 -6.75
C VAL A 147 6.10 -33.85 -7.30
N ALA A 148 5.66 -33.61 -8.54
CA ALA A 148 4.58 -34.36 -9.20
C ALA A 148 5.01 -35.73 -9.78
N SER A 149 6.25 -36.18 -9.54
CA SER A 149 6.81 -37.44 -10.06
C SER A 149 7.17 -38.46 -8.97
N ARG A 150 6.43 -38.50 -7.85
CA ARG A 150 6.55 -39.54 -6.82
C ARG A 150 5.19 -40.15 -6.52
#